data_AF-A0A954SVA3-F1
#
_entry.id   AF-A0A954SVA3-F1
#
_cell.length_a   1.000
_cell.length_b   1.000
_cell.length_c   1.000
_cell.angle_alpha   90.00
_cell.angle_beta   90.00
_cell.angle_gamma   90.00
#
_symmetry.space_group_name_H-M   'P 1'
#
loop_
_entity.id
_entity.type
_entity.pdbx_description
1 polymer ?
#
loop_
_entity_poly.entity_id
_entity_poly.type
_entity_poly.pdbx_seq_one_letter_code
_entity_poly.pdbx_strand_id
1 'polypeptide(L)' 'NPIFVEVDDEPIRASRRSAQWCLDAVDICWEQKRKQIRDFEIPAAEAAFEAAREAYRTRLEQSFDDR' A
#
# COMPACT_ATOMS: atom_id res chain seq x y z
N ASN A 1 -1.76 -4.78 6.81
CA ASN A 1 -1.64 -4.56 8.26
C ASN A 1 -0.28 -3.99 8.59
N PRO A 2 -0.11 -2.66 8.59
CA PRO A 2 1.05 -2.07 9.26
C PRO A 2 0.94 -2.33 10.77
N ILE A 3 2.07 -2.69 11.38
CA ILE A 3 2.20 -2.78 12.83
C ILE A 3 2.82 -1.45 13.28
N PHE A 4 2.17 -0.78 14.24
CA PHE A 4 2.68 0.48 14.77
C PHE A 4 3.55 0.20 15.99
N VAL A 5 4.80 0.61 15.92
CA VAL A 5 5.76 0.61 17.04
C VAL A 5 6.54 1.92 16.98
N GLU A 6 7.02 2.38 18.12
CA GLU A 6 7.93 3.53 18.23
C GLU A 6 9.37 3.02 18.31
N VAL A 7 10.29 3.70 17.63
CA VAL A 7 11.74 3.46 17.67
C VAL A 7 12.38 4.81 17.98
N ASP A 8 13.13 4.90 19.08
CA ASP A 8 13.74 6.14 19.57
C ASP A 8 12.74 7.31 19.71
N ASP A 9 11.56 7.05 20.29
CA ASP A 9 10.44 8.00 20.44
C ASP A 9 9.85 8.53 19.10
N GLU A 10 10.28 7.98 17.96
CA GLU A 10 9.72 8.27 16.65
C GLU A 10 8.84 7.11 16.14
N PRO A 11 7.74 7.40 15.43
CA PRO A 11 6.94 6.34 14.82
C PRO A 11 7.75 5.56 13.78
N ILE A 12 7.65 4.23 13.79
CA ILE A 12 8.31 3.39 12.79
C ILE A 12 7.99 3.87 11.37
N ARG A 13 9.06 4.12 10.61
CA ARG A 13 9.00 4.36 9.17
C ARG A 13 9.40 3.09 8.45
N ALA A 14 8.72 2.78 7.34
CA ALA A 14 9.12 1.66 6.51
C ALA A 14 10.43 2.00 5.80
N SER A 15 11.19 0.96 5.45
CA SER A 15 12.29 1.11 4.51
C SER A 15 11.73 1.43 3.12
N ARG A 16 12.44 2.23 2.32
CA ARG A 16 11.96 2.60 0.97
C ARG A 16 11.69 1.36 0.11
N ARG A 17 12.55 0.34 0.17
CA ARG A 17 12.32 -0.93 -0.54
C ARG A 17 11.05 -1.65 -0.06
N SER A 18 10.79 -1.65 1.24
CA SER A 18 9.59 -2.30 1.80
C SER A 18 8.32 -1.56 1.40
N ALA A 19 8.31 -0.23 1.45
CA ALA A 19 7.17 0.57 1.02
C ALA A 19 6.89 0.41 -0.48
N GLN A 20 7.92 0.36 -1.33
CA GLN A 20 7.77 0.10 -2.75
C GLN A 20 7.16 -1.28 -3.00
N TRP A 21 7.69 -2.32 -2.33
CA TRP A 21 7.13 -3.66 -2.45
C TRP A 21 5.66 -3.72 -2.06
N CYS A 22 5.24 -2.99 -1.02
CA CYS A 22 3.84 -2.91 -0.63
C CYS A 22 2.97 -2.24 -1.69
N LEU A 23 3.46 -1.18 -2.34
CA LEU A 23 2.76 -0.53 -3.44
C LEU A 23 2.58 -1.48 -4.64
N ASP A 24 3.66 -2.15 -5.05
CA ASP A 24 3.63 -3.12 -6.16
C ASP A 24 2.68 -4.29 -5.85
N ALA A 25 2.63 -4.74 -4.60
CA ALA A 25 1.75 -5.81 -4.17
C ALA A 25 0.26 -5.42 -4.29
N VAL A 26 -0.11 -4.15 -4.12
CA VAL A 26 -1.50 -3.69 -4.33
C VAL A 26 -1.92 -3.86 -5.78
N ASP A 27 -1.02 -3.57 -6.73
CA ASP A 27 -1.29 -3.74 -8.16
C ASP A 27 -1.47 -5.20 -8.54
N ILE A 28 -0.58 -6.06 -8.06
CA ILE A 28 -0.72 -7.52 -8.24
C ILE A 28 -2.05 -8.00 -7.63
N CYS A 29 -2.40 -7.54 -6.44
CA CYS A 29 -3.67 -7.90 -5.80
C CYS A 29 -4.88 -7.48 -6.63
N TRP A 30 -4.85 -6.29 -7.23
CA TRP A 30 -5.92 -5.79 -8.09
C TRP A 30 -6.09 -6.66 -9.34
N GLU A 31 -5.00 -6.98 -10.02
CA GLU A 31 -5.03 -7.79 -11.25
C GLU A 31 -5.66 -9.18 -11.04
N GLN A 32 -5.40 -9.78 -9.87
CA GLN A 32 -5.98 -11.07 -9.50
C GLN A 32 -7.44 -10.94 -9.07
N LYS A 33 -7.77 -9.93 -8.24
CA LYS A 33 -9.10 -9.79 -7.64
C LYS A 33 -10.15 -9.22 -8.58
N ARG A 34 -9.80 -8.29 -9.48
CA ARG A 34 -10.76 -7.64 -10.40
C ARG A 34 -11.53 -8.65 -11.26
N LYS A 35 -10.91 -9.79 -11.59
CA LYS A 35 -11.52 -10.87 -12.38
C LYS A 35 -12.63 -11.63 -11.64
N GLN A 36 -12.68 -11.48 -10.31
CA GLN A 36 -13.61 -12.17 -9.42
C GLN A 36 -14.63 -11.21 -8.78
N ILE A 37 -14.55 -9.91 -9.07
CA ILE A 37 -15.47 -8.89 -8.56
C ILE A 37 -16.63 -8.74 -9.53
N ARG A 38 -17.85 -8.58 -9.02
CA ARG A 38 -19.05 -8.40 -9.85
C ARG A 38 -18.97 -7.05 -10.57
N ASP A 39 -19.45 -6.98 -11.81
CA ASP A 39 -19.32 -5.78 -12.66
C ASP A 39 -19.81 -4.49 -11.98
N PHE A 40 -20.93 -4.56 -11.25
CA PHE A 40 -21.48 -3.39 -10.54
C PHE A 40 -20.69 -2.98 -9.30
N GLU A 41 -19.80 -3.84 -8.79
CA GLU A 41 -18.93 -3.58 -7.64
C GLU A 41 -17.54 -3.08 -8.07
N ILE A 42 -17.17 -3.22 -9.35
CA ILE A 42 -15.86 -2.82 -9.88
C ILE A 42 -15.53 -1.35 -9.58
N PRO A 43 -16.42 -0.37 -9.80
CA PRO A 43 -16.08 1.04 -9.54
C PRO A 43 -15.76 1.32 -8.06
N ALA A 44 -16.53 0.72 -7.15
CA ALA A 44 -16.29 0.86 -5.71
C ALA A 44 -14.99 0.16 -5.29
N ALA A 45 -14.71 -1.02 -5.86
CA ALA A 45 -13.48 -1.73 -5.61
C ALA A 45 -12.26 -0.97 -6.15
N GLU A 46 -12.35 -0.42 -7.36
CA GLU A 46 -11.27 0.38 -7.96
C GLU A 46 -10.94 1.59 -7.08
N ALA A 47 -11.94 2.32 -6.59
CA ALA A 47 -11.74 3.42 -5.65
C ALA A 47 -11.05 2.98 -4.35
N ALA A 48 -11.42 1.82 -3.80
CA ALA A 48 -10.78 1.28 -2.60
C ALA A 48 -9.31 0.87 -2.84
N PHE A 49 -9.02 0.28 -4.01
CA PHE A 49 -7.65 -0.04 -4.40
C PHE A 49 -6.81 1.20 -4.67
N GLU A 50 -7.39 2.26 -5.24
CA GLU A 50 -6.67 3.53 -5.43
C GLU A 50 -6.34 4.19 -4.10
N ALA A 51 -7.28 4.24 -3.15
CA ALA A 51 -7.01 4.72 -1.80
C ALA A 51 -5.86 3.93 -1.12
N ALA A 52 -5.78 2.61 -1.37
CA ALA A 52 -4.66 1.81 -0.88
C ALA A 52 -3.33 2.19 -1.54
N ARG A 53 -3.31 2.45 -2.86
CA ARG A 53 -2.12 2.93 -3.57
C ARG A 53 -1.64 4.27 -3.03
N GLU A 54 -2.54 5.24 -2.88
CA GLU A 54 -2.23 6.55 -2.31
C GLU A 54 -1.60 6.41 -0.92
N ALA A 55 -2.19 5.59 -0.06
CA ALA A 55 -1.66 5.35 1.27
C ALA A 55 -0.24 4.74 1.25
N TYR A 56 0.10 3.89 0.28
CA TYR A 56 1.47 3.37 0.14
C TYR A 56 2.43 4.35 -0.56
N ARG A 57 1.96 5.18 -1.49
CA ARG A 57 2.75 6.29 -2.07
C ARG A 57 3.18 7.28 -1.00
N THR A 58 2.26 7.73 -0.14
CA THR A 58 2.60 8.60 0.99
C THR A 58 3.60 7.96 1.95
N ARG A 59 3.47 6.66 2.23
CA ARG A 59 4.44 5.94 3.07
C ARG A 59 5.81 5.83 2.40
N LEU A 60 5.86 5.62 1.08
CA LEU A 60 7.10 5.58 0.32
C LEU A 60 7.85 6.91 0.38
N GLU A 61 7.13 8.03 0.29
CA GLU A 61 7.70 9.37 0.47
C GLU A 61 8.26 9.60 1.89
N GLN A 62 7.60 9.03 2.90
CA GLN A 62 8.01 9.09 4.30
C GLN A 62 9.03 8.02 4.70
N SER A 63 9.42 7.14 3.78
CA SER A 63 10.32 6.02 4.06
C SER A 63 11.79 6.48 4.06
N PHE A 64 12.56 5.93 4.98
CA PHE A 64 14.01 6.16 5.00
C PHE A 64 14.71 5.37 3.89
N ASP A 65 15.86 5.87 3.46
CA ASP A 65 16.68 5.18 2.46
C ASP A 65 17.43 4.01 3.11
N ASP A 66 17.22 2.82 2.57
CA ASP A 66 17.80 1.56 3.05
C ASP A 66 18.88 1.00 2.11
N ARG A 67 19.65 1.91 1.49
CA ARG A 67 20.78 1.62 0.59
C ARG A 67 22.11 2.11 1.14
#